data_AF-A0A8W8LQ98-F1
#
_entry.id   AF-A0A8W8LQ98-F1
#
_cell.length_a   1.000
_cell.length_b   1.000
_cell.length_c   1.000
_cell.angle_alpha   90.00
_cell.angle_beta   90.00
_cell.angle_gamma   90.00
#
_symmetry.space_group_name_H-M   'P 1'
#
loop_
_entity.id
_entity.type
_entity.pdbx_description
1 polymer ?
#
loop_
_entity_poly.entity_id
_entity_poly.type
_entity_poly.pdbx_seq_one_letter_code
_entity_poly.pdbx_strand_id
1 'polypeptide(L)'
;MFGAALQDATESPSDSDFIRVVIHSDSLITNIVVPLRKTEYMTPQVILDHVNHVLTSHEDMPLDESFFLDIGGRGNQVQSVTGDDSSIKSKRSIITIVNQDYTCMARAVTMAFAKVNSVTTAKWRELTDDDGNTEQLIWRYKKVPDWYYYKLRDHRDPCDRQTKLTTELCKLVDAPTHHPLAVSDLHAFEQFL
;
A
#
# COMPACT_ATOMS: atom_id res chain seq x y z
N MET A 1 28.20 -3.15 -21.63
CA MET A 1 27.95 -2.54 -20.30
C MET A 1 26.75 -3.20 -19.61
N PHE A 2 25.54 -3.17 -20.18
CA PHE A 2 24.37 -3.86 -19.61
C PHE A 2 24.56 -5.36 -19.35
N GLY A 3 25.26 -6.07 -20.24
CA GLY A 3 25.52 -7.52 -20.07
C GLY A 3 26.28 -7.86 -18.78
N ALA A 4 27.27 -7.06 -18.39
CA ALA A 4 28.03 -7.29 -17.17
C ALA A 4 27.20 -6.97 -15.91
N ALA A 5 26.45 -5.85 -15.92
CA ALA A 5 25.58 -5.49 -14.80
C ALA A 5 24.42 -6.50 -14.60
N LEU A 6 23.85 -7.02 -15.69
CA LEU A 6 22.88 -8.11 -15.65
C LEU A 6 23.51 -9.38 -15.10
N GLN A 7 24.71 -9.75 -15.58
CA GLN A 7 25.40 -10.93 -15.12
C GLN A 7 25.68 -10.85 -13.62
N ASP A 8 26.27 -9.75 -13.13
CA ASP A 8 26.54 -9.52 -11.71
C ASP A 8 25.26 -9.57 -10.85
N ALA A 9 24.14 -9.00 -11.34
CA ALA A 9 22.87 -9.01 -10.64
C ALA A 9 22.11 -10.36 -10.72
N THR A 10 22.45 -11.20 -11.71
CA THR A 10 21.86 -12.52 -11.93
C THR A 10 22.72 -13.67 -11.39
N GLU A 11 23.90 -13.40 -10.83
CA GLU A 11 24.74 -14.41 -10.16
C GLU A 11 24.06 -15.06 -8.94
N SER A 12 23.13 -14.37 -8.29
CA SER A 12 22.38 -14.86 -7.13
C SER A 12 21.04 -15.55 -7.45
N PRO A 13 20.17 -15.01 -8.33
CA PRO A 13 18.91 -15.67 -8.69
C PRO A 13 19.11 -16.86 -9.65
N SER A 14 18.28 -17.89 -9.52
CA SER A 14 18.24 -19.02 -10.44
C SER A 14 17.63 -18.61 -11.80
N ASP A 15 17.90 -19.38 -12.85
CA ASP A 15 17.31 -19.19 -14.19
C ASP A 15 15.76 -19.21 -14.16
N SER A 16 15.18 -19.87 -13.16
CA SER A 16 13.73 -19.97 -12.95
C SER A 16 13.11 -18.75 -12.27
N ASP A 17 13.93 -17.87 -11.69
CA ASP A 17 13.44 -16.72 -10.96
C ASP A 17 12.98 -15.61 -11.90
N PHE A 18 12.06 -14.78 -11.40
CA PHE A 18 11.58 -13.62 -12.12
C PHE A 18 12.37 -12.40 -11.69
N ILE A 19 12.89 -11.67 -12.67
CA ILE A 19 13.62 -10.44 -12.46
C ILE A 19 12.92 -9.25 -13.13
N ARG A 20 13.01 -8.10 -12.48
CA ARG A 20 12.55 -6.81 -12.99
C ARG A 20 13.74 -5.87 -13.04
N VAL A 21 13.82 -5.09 -14.10
CA VAL A 21 14.82 -4.04 -14.26
C VAL A 21 14.11 -2.70 -14.23
N VAL A 22 14.58 -1.81 -13.37
CA VAL A 22 14.14 -0.41 -13.31
C VAL A 22 15.34 0.46 -13.63
N ILE A 23 15.16 1.38 -14.57
CA ILE A 23 16.19 2.33 -15.00
C ILE A 23 15.78 3.70 -14.49
N HIS A 24 16.70 4.30 -13.73
CA HIS A 24 16.55 5.63 -13.17
C HIS A 24 17.48 6.60 -13.90
N SER A 25 16.96 7.76 -14.28
CA SER A 25 17.76 8.88 -14.79
C SER A 25 17.11 10.17 -14.31
N ASP A 26 17.92 11.18 -14.01
CA ASP A 26 17.44 12.50 -13.57
C ASP A 26 16.69 13.25 -14.68
N SER A 27 16.94 12.86 -15.94
CA SER A 27 16.26 13.39 -17.14
C SER A 27 14.95 12.69 -17.49
N LEU A 28 14.60 11.58 -16.84
CA LEU A 28 13.32 10.90 -17.08
C LEU A 28 12.27 11.45 -16.09
N ILE A 29 11.10 11.86 -16.60
CA ILE A 29 9.97 12.26 -15.75
C ILE A 29 9.46 11.02 -15.00
N THR A 30 9.54 9.86 -15.65
CA THR A 30 9.19 8.57 -15.04
C THR A 30 10.24 7.51 -15.32
N ASN A 31 10.59 6.72 -14.29
CA ASN A 31 11.54 5.61 -14.45
C ASN A 31 11.10 4.66 -15.57
N ILE A 32 12.05 4.16 -16.36
CA ILE A 32 11.77 3.11 -17.35
C ILE A 32 11.70 1.79 -16.61
N VAL A 33 10.57 1.10 -16.77
CA VAL A 33 10.29 -0.14 -16.03
C VAL A 33 10.17 -1.30 -17.00
N VAL A 34 11.22 -2.11 -17.10
CA VAL A 34 11.20 -3.33 -17.92
C VAL A 34 10.24 -4.34 -17.30
N PRO A 35 9.30 -4.91 -18.08
CA PRO A 35 8.34 -5.88 -17.58
C PRO A 35 9.04 -7.07 -16.90
N LEU A 36 8.42 -7.56 -15.82
CA LEU A 36 8.89 -8.73 -15.08
C LEU A 36 8.97 -9.96 -16.01
N ARG A 37 10.13 -10.59 -16.10
CA ARG A 37 10.38 -11.79 -16.92
C ARG A 37 11.27 -12.76 -16.17
N LYS A 38 11.29 -14.02 -16.60
CA LYS A 38 12.27 -14.97 -16.07
C LYS A 38 13.69 -14.53 -16.40
N THR A 39 14.63 -14.86 -15.54
CA THR A 39 16.07 -14.59 -15.72
C THR A 39 16.55 -15.05 -17.11
N GLU A 40 16.19 -16.27 -17.54
CA GLU A 40 16.54 -16.81 -18.86
C GLU A 40 16.09 -15.96 -20.06
N TYR A 41 15.05 -15.14 -19.89
CA TYR A 41 14.47 -14.29 -20.93
C TYR A 41 14.78 -12.80 -20.77
N MET A 42 15.47 -12.41 -19.70
CA MET A 42 15.86 -11.02 -19.45
C MET A 42 17.25 -10.77 -20.02
N THR A 43 17.32 -10.62 -21.34
CA THR A 43 18.58 -10.33 -22.03
C THR A 43 18.84 -8.83 -22.12
N PRO A 44 20.11 -8.40 -22.31
CA PRO A 44 20.43 -6.99 -22.55
C PRO A 44 19.64 -6.40 -23.72
N GLN A 45 19.38 -7.20 -24.76
CA GLN A 45 18.61 -6.76 -25.91
C GLN A 45 17.16 -6.41 -25.54
N VAL A 46 16.51 -7.22 -24.69
CA VAL A 46 15.14 -6.97 -24.22
C VAL A 46 15.06 -5.65 -23.44
N ILE A 47 16.07 -5.35 -22.63
CA ILE A 47 16.16 -4.09 -21.89
C ILE A 47 16.30 -2.92 -22.87
N LEU A 48 17.26 -3.00 -23.80
CA LEU A 48 17.53 -1.94 -24.78
C LEU A 48 16.33 -1.70 -25.71
N ASP A 49 15.68 -2.75 -26.18
CA ASP A 49 14.48 -2.64 -27.02
C ASP A 49 13.36 -1.93 -26.26
N HIS A 50 13.21 -2.22 -24.96
CA HIS A 50 12.19 -1.57 -24.15
C HIS A 50 12.53 -0.11 -23.83
N VAL A 51 13.80 0.20 -23.54
CA VAL A 51 14.28 1.58 -23.39
C VAL A 51 14.00 2.37 -24.66
N ASN A 52 14.39 1.84 -25.82
CA ASN A 52 14.12 2.47 -27.12
C ASN A 52 12.61 2.68 -27.34
N HIS A 53 11.78 1.71 -26.99
CA HIS A 53 10.33 1.84 -27.11
C HIS A 53 9.77 2.98 -26.23
N VAL A 54 10.24 3.13 -24.99
CA VAL A 54 9.77 4.19 -24.10
C VAL A 54 10.26 5.55 -24.57
N LEU A 55 11.55 5.67 -24.90
CA LEU A 55 12.15 6.92 -25.40
C LEU A 55 11.51 7.39 -26.71
N THR A 56 11.26 6.47 -27.65
CA THR A 56 10.56 6.81 -28.92
C THR A 56 9.10 7.20 -28.73
N SER A 57 8.50 6.88 -27.57
CA SER A 57 7.09 7.15 -27.32
C SER A 57 6.85 8.53 -26.69
N HIS A 58 7.62 8.99 -25.70
CA HIS A 58 7.27 10.21 -24.95
C HIS A 58 8.42 10.99 -24.28
N GLU A 59 9.71 10.65 -24.46
CA GLU A 59 10.80 11.37 -23.75
C GLU A 59 12.09 11.48 -24.60
N ASP A 60 12.53 12.72 -24.86
CA ASP A 60 13.86 13.02 -25.42
C ASP A 60 14.91 12.92 -24.31
N MET A 61 15.58 11.77 -24.18
CA MET A 61 16.70 11.62 -23.24
C MET A 61 18.02 12.00 -23.93
N PRO A 62 18.79 12.99 -23.42
CA PRO A 62 20.12 13.26 -23.92
C PRO A 62 21.04 12.05 -23.66
N LEU A 63 21.74 11.58 -24.70
CA LEU A 63 22.57 10.37 -24.68
C LEU A 63 23.79 10.45 -23.75
N ASP A 64 24.12 11.63 -23.21
CA ASP A 64 25.32 11.91 -22.41
C ASP A 64 25.08 11.83 -20.89
N GLU A 65 23.92 11.34 -20.43
CA GLU A 65 23.63 11.22 -19.00
C GLU A 65 23.81 9.81 -18.45
N SER A 66 24.33 9.74 -17.22
CA SER A 66 24.45 8.50 -16.45
C SER A 66 23.08 8.08 -15.91
N PHE A 67 22.77 6.79 -16.02
CA PHE A 67 21.56 6.20 -15.44
C PHE A 67 21.93 5.11 -14.42
N PHE A 68 21.04 4.89 -13.45
CA PHE A 68 21.15 3.82 -12.45
C PHE A 68 20.23 2.65 -12.80
N LEU A 69 20.65 1.44 -12.44
CA LEU A 69 19.96 0.20 -12.75
C LEU A 69 19.63 -0.55 -11.45
N ASP A 70 18.35 -0.66 -11.15
CA ASP A 70 17.85 -1.49 -10.05
C ASP A 70 17.35 -2.83 -10.62
N ILE A 71 17.99 -3.92 -10.23
CA ILE A 71 17.59 -5.29 -10.59
C ILE A 71 17.03 -5.99 -9.35
N GLY A 72 15.73 -6.26 -9.35
CA GLY A 72 15.06 -6.99 -8.27
C GLY A 72 14.66 -8.40 -8.72
N GLY A 73 15.07 -9.42 -7.97
CA GLY A 73 14.69 -10.82 -8.20
C GLY A 73 13.78 -11.38 -7.09
N ARG A 74 12.84 -12.25 -7.45
CA ARG A 74 12.01 -12.97 -6.46
C ARG A 74 11.86 -14.45 -6.83
N GLY A 75 12.12 -15.31 -5.85
CA GLY A 75 11.96 -16.77 -5.96
C GLY A 75 10.55 -17.18 -6.39
N ASN A 76 10.45 -18.00 -7.46
CA ASN A 76 9.38 -18.86 -8.00
C ASN A 76 7.86 -18.68 -7.67
N GLN A 77 7.42 -17.61 -7.01
CA GLN A 77 6.00 -17.39 -6.67
C GLN A 77 5.51 -16.06 -7.22
N VAL A 78 5.40 -16.01 -8.56
CA VAL A 78 4.52 -15.05 -9.22
C VAL A 78 3.18 -15.75 -9.39
N GLN A 79 2.25 -15.54 -8.46
CA GLN A 79 0.88 -16.01 -8.63
C GLN A 79 0.25 -15.27 -9.82
N SER A 80 -0.04 -16.01 -10.89
CA SER A 80 -0.88 -15.52 -11.99
C SER A 80 -2.22 -15.08 -11.43
N VAL A 81 -2.57 -13.82 -11.66
CA VAL A 81 -3.77 -13.20 -11.12
C VAL A 81 -4.89 -13.32 -12.16
N THR A 82 -5.44 -14.52 -12.29
CA THR A 82 -6.62 -14.78 -13.14
C THR A 82 -7.69 -15.45 -12.29
N GLY A 83 -8.78 -14.72 -12.03
CA GLY A 83 -9.95 -15.18 -11.24
C GLY A 83 -10.40 -14.20 -10.15
N ASP A 84 -11.54 -14.49 -9.52
CA ASP A 84 -12.15 -13.71 -8.42
C ASP A 84 -11.30 -13.66 -7.14
N ASP A 85 -10.27 -14.50 -7.06
CA ASP A 85 -9.19 -14.41 -6.07
C ASP A 85 -8.05 -13.53 -6.58
N SER A 86 -8.38 -12.26 -6.81
CA SER A 86 -7.40 -11.26 -7.19
C SER A 86 -6.32 -11.10 -6.10
N SER A 87 -5.06 -10.93 -6.51
CA SER A 87 -3.91 -10.63 -5.65
C SER A 87 -4.13 -9.43 -4.71
N ILE A 88 -5.16 -8.64 -4.96
CA ILE A 88 -5.65 -7.56 -4.11
C ILE A 88 -6.15 -8.13 -2.78
N LYS A 89 -6.91 -9.23 -2.77
CA LYS A 89 -7.43 -9.86 -1.55
C LYS A 89 -6.32 -10.47 -0.68
N SER A 90 -5.19 -10.86 -1.28
CA SER A 90 -4.03 -11.40 -0.55
C SER A 90 -3.02 -10.34 -0.10
N LYS A 91 -3.13 -9.11 -0.61
CA LYS A 91 -2.22 -8.00 -0.25
C LYS A 91 -2.51 -7.47 1.16
N ARG A 92 -1.58 -7.74 2.07
CA ARG A 92 -1.56 -7.16 3.43
C ARG A 92 -1.29 -5.64 3.45
N SER A 93 -1.08 -4.98 2.33
CA SER A 93 -0.98 -3.52 2.27
C SER A 93 -2.29 -2.82 1.91
N ILE A 94 -3.34 -3.59 1.60
CA ILE A 94 -4.64 -3.06 1.21
C ILE A 94 -5.59 -3.18 2.41
N ILE A 95 -6.31 -2.08 2.68
CA ILE A 95 -7.40 -2.04 3.64
C ILE A 95 -8.68 -2.04 2.84
N THR A 96 -9.50 -3.07 3.04
CA THR A 96 -10.82 -3.16 2.41
C THR A 96 -11.85 -2.52 3.32
N ILE A 97 -12.55 -1.52 2.80
CA ILE A 97 -13.73 -0.92 3.43
C ILE A 97 -14.94 -1.47 2.70
N VAL A 98 -15.75 -2.27 3.41
CA VAL A 98 -17.02 -2.77 2.88
C VAL A 98 -18.10 -1.79 3.30
N ASN A 99 -18.60 -1.02 2.34
CA ASN A 99 -19.55 0.05 2.63
C ASN A 99 -20.99 -0.43 2.39
N GLN A 100 -21.76 -0.58 3.47
CA GLN A 100 -23.20 -0.87 3.42
C GLN A 100 -24.05 0.35 3.83
N ASP A 101 -23.42 1.47 4.17
CA ASP A 101 -24.07 2.72 4.60
C ASP A 101 -23.37 3.95 3.98
N TYR A 102 -23.63 5.15 4.52
CA TYR A 102 -23.09 6.40 3.98
C TYR A 102 -21.79 6.88 4.63
N THR A 103 -21.10 6.03 5.41
CA THR A 103 -19.94 6.42 6.23
C THR A 103 -18.58 6.05 5.63
N CYS A 104 -18.50 5.76 4.32
CA CYS A 104 -17.25 5.35 3.67
C CYS A 104 -16.07 6.31 3.91
N MET A 105 -16.31 7.62 3.84
CA MET A 105 -15.29 8.65 4.07
C MET A 105 -14.80 8.62 5.52
N ALA A 106 -15.72 8.61 6.48
CA ALA A 106 -15.38 8.49 7.89
C ALA A 106 -14.64 7.18 8.21
N ARG A 107 -15.01 6.06 7.57
CA ARG A 107 -14.27 4.79 7.67
C ARG A 107 -12.86 4.93 7.13
N ALA A 108 -12.67 5.58 5.98
CA ALA A 108 -11.35 5.79 5.39
C ALA A 108 -10.45 6.62 6.31
N VAL A 109 -10.98 7.72 6.86
CA VAL A 109 -10.30 8.55 7.86
C VAL A 109 -9.96 7.73 9.11
N THR A 110 -10.90 6.95 9.63
CA THR A 110 -10.71 6.08 10.79
C THR A 110 -9.58 5.06 10.56
N MET A 111 -9.57 4.41 9.39
CA MET A 111 -8.54 3.42 9.05
C MET A 111 -7.16 4.06 8.86
N ALA A 112 -7.09 5.25 8.26
CA ALA A 112 -5.85 6.00 8.13
C ALA A 112 -5.31 6.40 9.50
N PHE A 113 -6.16 6.95 10.37
CA PHE A 113 -5.82 7.28 11.75
C PHE A 113 -5.29 6.05 12.50
N ALA A 114 -6.01 4.93 12.44
CA ALA A 114 -5.64 3.71 13.13
C ALA A 114 -4.28 3.16 12.67
N LYS A 115 -4.00 3.22 11.36
CA LYS A 115 -2.72 2.79 10.79
C LYS A 115 -1.55 3.63 11.32
N VAL A 116 -1.73 4.95 11.42
CA VAL A 116 -0.66 5.88 11.84
C VAL A 116 -0.47 5.87 13.37
N ASN A 117 -1.56 5.69 14.13
CA ASN A 117 -1.55 5.77 15.59
C ASN A 117 -1.59 4.41 16.28
N SER A 118 -1.19 3.35 15.58
CA SER A 118 -1.07 2.01 16.16
C SER A 118 0.06 1.97 17.21
N VAL A 119 -0.19 1.30 18.33
CA VAL A 119 0.76 1.08 19.42
C VAL A 119 0.80 -0.36 19.86
N THR A 120 1.92 -0.76 20.44
CA THR A 120 2.09 -2.10 21.00
C THR A 120 1.11 -2.35 22.15
N THR A 121 0.75 -3.62 22.37
CA THR A 121 -0.13 -4.01 23.49
C THR A 121 0.43 -3.60 24.85
N ALA A 122 1.75 -3.61 25.03
CA ALA A 122 2.38 -3.14 26.27
C ALA A 122 2.12 -1.64 26.45
N LYS A 123 2.36 -0.83 25.41
CA LYS A 123 2.14 0.61 25.47
C LYS A 123 0.67 0.97 25.67
N TRP A 124 -0.23 0.20 25.06
CA TRP A 124 -1.66 0.36 25.26
C TRP A 124 -2.06 0.14 26.73
N ARG A 125 -1.57 -0.93 27.36
CA ARG A 125 -1.85 -1.21 28.78
C ARG A 125 -1.33 -0.13 29.74
N GLU A 126 -0.20 0.50 29.43
CA GLU A 126 0.29 1.64 30.20
C GLU A 126 -0.62 2.87 30.09
N LEU A 127 -1.33 3.03 28.97
CA LEU A 127 -2.22 4.15 28.73
C LEU A 127 -3.61 3.93 29.33
N THR A 128 -4.08 2.68 29.34
CA THR A 128 -5.42 2.31 29.78
C THR A 128 -5.37 1.53 31.09
N ASP A 129 -5.63 2.23 32.19
CA ASP A 129 -5.85 1.61 33.52
C ASP A 129 -7.31 1.12 33.71
N ASP A 130 -8.21 1.43 32.77
CA ASP A 130 -9.67 1.25 32.90
C ASP A 130 -10.23 0.07 32.09
N ASP A 131 -11.24 -0.62 32.65
CA ASP A 131 -12.15 -1.57 31.99
C ASP A 131 -13.18 -0.84 31.10
N GLY A 132 -12.69 0.04 30.22
CA GLY A 132 -13.51 0.86 29.33
C GLY A 132 -13.84 0.19 27.99
N ASN A 133 -14.87 0.72 27.32
CA ASN A 133 -15.15 0.38 25.92
C ASN A 133 -13.92 0.74 25.06
N THR A 134 -13.40 -0.23 24.29
CA THR A 134 -12.14 -0.06 23.54
C THR A 134 -12.21 1.08 22.52
N GLU A 135 -13.33 1.22 21.80
CA GLU A 135 -13.52 2.29 20.80
C GLU A 135 -13.47 3.68 21.44
N GLN A 136 -14.06 3.85 22.62
CA GLN A 136 -14.01 5.12 23.35
C GLN A 136 -12.60 5.43 23.86
N LEU A 137 -11.91 4.43 24.40
CA LEU A 137 -10.52 4.60 24.84
C LEU A 137 -9.60 4.96 23.67
N ILE A 138 -9.82 4.37 22.49
CA ILE A 138 -9.05 4.69 21.28
C ILE A 138 -9.14 6.19 20.97
N TRP A 139 -10.35 6.75 20.98
CA TRP A 139 -10.54 8.17 20.70
C TRP A 139 -10.08 9.07 21.83
N ARG A 140 -10.21 8.64 23.10
CA ARG A 140 -9.73 9.38 24.27
C ARG A 140 -8.20 9.53 24.28
N TYR A 141 -7.48 8.44 24.04
CA TYR A 141 -6.01 8.44 24.08
C TYR A 141 -5.35 8.72 22.73
N LYS A 142 -6.15 8.80 21.66
CA LYS A 142 -5.69 8.96 20.28
C LYS A 142 -4.64 7.91 19.89
N LYS A 143 -4.82 6.67 20.34
CA LYS A 143 -3.96 5.52 20.06
C LYS A 143 -4.80 4.29 19.80
N VAL A 144 -4.29 3.38 18.97
CA VAL A 144 -4.97 2.12 18.63
C VAL A 144 -4.06 0.95 18.97
N PRO A 145 -4.48 -0.03 19.76
CA PRO A 145 -3.62 -1.18 20.01
C PRO A 145 -3.48 -2.05 18.74
N ASP A 146 -2.28 -2.56 18.48
CA ASP A 146 -1.95 -3.33 17.27
C ASP A 146 -2.91 -4.50 17.02
N TRP A 147 -3.33 -5.19 18.08
CA TRP A 147 -4.27 -6.32 17.98
C TRP A 147 -5.64 -5.86 17.48
N TYR A 148 -6.10 -4.68 17.88
CA TYR A 148 -7.37 -4.13 17.45
C TYR A 148 -7.26 -3.64 16.01
N TYR A 149 -6.16 -2.99 15.64
CA TYR A 149 -5.89 -2.62 14.25
C TYR A 149 -5.82 -3.83 13.32
N TYR A 150 -5.21 -4.94 13.77
CA TYR A 150 -5.20 -6.19 13.01
C TYR A 150 -6.62 -6.72 12.77
N LYS A 151 -7.50 -6.63 13.77
CA LYS A 151 -8.91 -7.04 13.65
C LYS A 151 -9.72 -6.10 12.76
N LEU A 152 -9.47 -4.78 12.81
CA LEU A 152 -10.11 -3.81 11.93
C LEU A 152 -9.89 -4.12 10.44
N ARG A 153 -8.75 -4.72 10.10
CA ARG A 153 -8.41 -5.08 8.72
C ARG A 153 -9.06 -6.37 8.24
N ASP A 154 -9.64 -7.15 9.14
CA ASP A 154 -10.31 -8.39 8.80
C ASP A 154 -11.73 -8.10 8.32
N HIS A 155 -11.95 -8.21 7.01
CA HIS A 155 -13.26 -8.01 6.37
C HIS A 155 -14.28 -9.08 6.75
N ARG A 156 -13.87 -10.16 7.43
CA ARG A 156 -14.76 -11.20 7.96
C ARG A 156 -15.00 -11.05 9.45
N ASP A 157 -14.57 -9.93 10.05
CA ASP A 157 -14.74 -9.70 11.47
C ASP A 157 -16.24 -9.73 11.84
N PRO A 158 -16.71 -10.73 12.61
CA PRO A 158 -18.12 -10.83 12.99
C PRO A 158 -18.57 -9.68 13.90
N CYS A 159 -17.62 -8.94 14.49
CA CYS A 159 -17.93 -7.84 15.41
C CYS A 159 -18.13 -6.49 14.72
N ASP A 160 -17.90 -6.38 13.41
CA ASP A 160 -17.95 -5.14 12.62
C ASP A 160 -17.27 -3.94 13.30
N ARG A 161 -16.00 -4.15 13.68
CA ARG A 161 -15.22 -3.13 14.40
C ARG A 161 -15.01 -1.85 13.59
N GLN A 162 -14.92 -1.93 12.25
CA GLN A 162 -14.81 -0.75 11.40
C GLN A 162 -16.02 0.17 11.58
N THR A 163 -17.23 -0.38 11.54
CA THR A 163 -18.46 0.39 11.73
C THR A 163 -18.55 0.95 13.15
N LYS A 164 -18.23 0.16 14.18
CA LYS A 164 -18.28 0.64 15.57
C LYS A 164 -17.33 1.81 15.82
N LEU A 165 -16.06 1.65 15.47
CA LEU A 165 -15.06 2.68 15.69
C LEU A 165 -15.38 3.96 14.89
N THR A 166 -15.84 3.80 13.65
CA THR A 166 -16.24 4.93 12.79
C THR A 166 -17.48 5.64 13.31
N THR A 167 -18.47 4.88 13.82
CA THR A 167 -19.69 5.46 14.38
C THR A 167 -19.37 6.31 15.60
N GLU A 168 -18.45 5.86 16.47
CA GLU A 168 -17.99 6.67 17.59
C GLU A 168 -17.25 7.93 17.13
N LEU A 169 -16.44 7.86 16.06
CA LEU A 169 -15.81 9.05 15.49
C LEU A 169 -16.85 10.05 14.98
N CYS A 170 -17.82 9.59 14.18
CA CYS A 170 -18.86 10.46 13.63
C CYS A 170 -19.65 11.15 14.74
N LYS A 171 -19.94 10.46 15.86
CA LYS A 171 -20.58 11.09 17.04
C LYS A 171 -19.72 12.18 17.66
N LEU A 172 -18.41 11.95 17.76
CA LEU A 172 -17.48 12.89 18.39
C LEU A 172 -17.28 14.17 17.57
N VAL A 173 -17.46 14.11 16.25
CA VAL A 173 -17.33 15.25 15.33
C VAL A 173 -18.68 15.79 14.83
N ASP A 174 -19.79 15.27 15.36
CA ASP A 174 -21.16 15.57 14.92
C ASP A 174 -21.37 15.40 13.40
N ALA A 175 -20.72 14.40 12.80
CA ALA A 175 -20.82 14.13 11.37
C ALA A 175 -22.10 13.33 11.04
N PRO A 176 -22.82 13.69 9.96
CA PRO A 176 -24.00 12.97 9.54
C PRO A 176 -23.66 11.55 9.05
N THR A 177 -24.48 10.58 9.46
CA THR A 177 -24.36 9.16 9.07
C THR A 177 -25.49 8.68 8.14
N HIS A 178 -26.50 9.52 7.93
CA HIS A 178 -27.72 9.21 7.17
C HIS A 178 -27.67 9.69 5.71
N HIS A 179 -26.62 10.43 5.33
CA HIS A 179 -26.32 10.80 3.94
C HIS A 179 -24.81 10.77 3.71
N PRO A 180 -24.34 10.69 2.46
CA PRO A 180 -22.92 10.76 2.14
C PRO A 180 -22.30 12.06 2.65
N LEU A 181 -21.09 11.95 3.21
CA LEU A 181 -20.28 13.11 3.59
C LEU A 181 -19.70 13.79 2.35
N ALA A 182 -19.65 15.12 2.38
CA ALA A 182 -18.96 15.95 1.42
C ALA A 182 -17.51 16.21 1.84
N VAL A 183 -16.67 16.64 0.89
CA VAL A 183 -15.27 16.99 1.17
C VAL A 183 -15.16 18.11 2.22
N SER A 184 -16.13 19.02 2.28
CA SER A 184 -16.21 20.07 3.30
C SER A 184 -16.30 19.52 4.73
N ASP A 185 -16.85 18.31 4.90
CA ASP A 185 -17.06 17.71 6.20
C ASP A 185 -15.76 17.13 6.78
N LEU A 186 -14.73 16.93 5.94
CA LEU A 186 -13.39 16.47 6.38
C LEU A 186 -12.79 17.40 7.43
N HIS A 187 -13.08 18.70 7.36
CA HIS A 187 -12.50 19.67 8.28
C HIS A 187 -12.82 19.36 9.75
N ALA A 188 -14.03 18.85 10.03
CA ALA A 188 -14.41 18.47 11.40
C ALA A 188 -13.58 17.28 11.91
N PHE A 189 -13.26 16.32 11.03
CA PHE A 189 -12.39 15.20 11.36
C PHE A 189 -10.94 15.67 11.58
N GLU A 190 -10.42 16.55 10.72
CA GLU A 190 -9.08 17.10 10.84
C GLU A 190 -8.87 17.89 12.14
N GLN A 191 -9.86 18.67 12.56
CA GLN A 191 -9.79 19.41 13.83
C GLN A 191 -9.83 18.49 15.06
N PHE A 192 -10.54 17.36 14.95
CA PHE A 192 -10.68 16.44 16.07
C PHE A 192 -9.47 15.51 16.23
N LEU A 193 -8.89 15.01 15.15
CA LEU A 193 -7.85 13.98 15.14
C LEU A 193 -6.47 14.51 15.56
#